data_AF-A0A2E5USE5-F1
#
_entry.id   AF-A0A2E5USE5-F1
#
_cell.length_a   1.000
_cell.length_b   1.000
_cell.length_c   1.000
_cell.angle_alpha   90.00
_cell.angle_beta   90.00
_cell.angle_gamma   90.00
#
_symmetry.space_group_name_H-M   'P 1'
#
loop_
_entity.id
_entity.type
_entity.pdbx_description
1 polymer ?
#
loop_
_entity_poly.entity_id
_entity_poly.type
_entity_poly.pdbx_seq_one_letter_code
_entity_poly.pdbx_strand_id
1 'polypeptide(L)'
;METQELLRKISNELESSASIADFSGNQGRLFTIDIEEKTYLIKSANIDNWWSKSINKWSIKREYRVYKKLEGLNGIPKCYGLTDEGCLVLEYIDGGSYRDKQFELDGNDHFFDTLLELITSMHNLGVAHGDLKRKDNLIVDQNLKPYLIDFGTAVINYDESSSLKKIVFNFLRKTDLNAWIKHKYRRSYENISNEDLAYYSPTSLEKFYRKFIKRI
;
A
#
# COMPACT_ATOMS: atom_id res chain seq x y z
N MET A 1 -21.67 -0.78 16.26
CA MET A 1 -20.87 0.23 16.97
C MET A 1 -20.63 1.42 16.06
N GLU A 2 -20.83 2.64 16.54
CA GLU A 2 -20.52 3.86 15.77
C GLU A 2 -18.99 4.03 15.62
N THR A 3 -18.52 4.55 14.49
CA THR A 3 -17.07 4.70 14.22
C THR A 3 -16.34 5.49 15.32
N GLN A 4 -16.96 6.52 15.89
CA GLN A 4 -16.35 7.31 16.98
C GLN A 4 -16.19 6.49 18.27
N GLU A 5 -17.16 5.64 18.59
CA GLU A 5 -17.08 4.75 19.74
C GLU A 5 -15.96 3.72 19.57
N LEU A 6 -15.82 3.15 18.36
CA LEU A 6 -14.74 2.23 18.00
C LEU A 6 -13.36 2.89 18.18
N LEU A 7 -13.17 4.08 17.63
CA LEU A 7 -11.90 4.80 17.70
C LEU A 7 -11.50 5.09 19.16
N ARG A 8 -12.47 5.46 20.01
CA ARG A 8 -12.24 5.66 21.44
C ARG A 8 -11.89 4.36 22.17
N LYS A 9 -12.56 3.24 21.86
CA LYS A 9 -12.22 1.93 22.45
C LYS A 9 -10.80 1.51 22.08
N ILE A 10 -10.41 1.65 20.80
CA ILE A 10 -9.06 1.36 20.32
C ILE A 10 -8.02 2.23 21.02
N SER A 11 -8.31 3.52 21.19
CA SER A 11 -7.43 4.45 21.91
C SER A 11 -7.17 3.98 23.34
N ASN A 12 -8.24 3.66 24.08
CA ASN A 12 -8.13 3.18 25.45
C ASN A 12 -7.36 1.85 25.53
N GLU A 13 -7.55 0.95 24.56
CA GLU A 13 -6.86 -0.34 24.53
C GLU A 13 -5.36 -0.19 24.26
N LEU A 14 -4.97 0.73 23.38
CA LEU A 14 -3.56 1.07 23.12
C LEU A 14 -2.86 1.67 24.35
N GLU A 15 -3.59 2.39 25.20
CA GLU A 15 -3.05 2.97 26.44
C GLU A 15 -3.03 1.99 27.60
N SER A 16 -4.03 1.11 27.70
CA SER A 16 -4.19 0.15 28.80
C SER A 16 -3.29 -1.05 28.67
N SER A 17 -3.04 -1.51 27.44
CA SER A 17 -2.19 -2.64 27.16
C SER A 17 -0.73 -2.18 27.06
N ALA A 18 0.19 -2.98 27.58
CA ALA A 18 1.59 -2.96 27.14
C ALA A 18 1.66 -3.55 25.72
N SER A 19 0.88 -3.00 24.79
CA SER A 19 0.77 -3.43 23.41
C SER A 19 2.16 -3.52 22.81
N ILE A 20 2.65 -4.73 22.63
CA ILE A 20 3.90 -4.98 21.91
C ILE A 20 3.54 -4.78 20.44
N ALA A 21 4.23 -3.86 19.77
CA ALA A 21 4.03 -3.66 18.36
C ALA A 21 4.38 -4.95 17.61
N ASP A 22 3.46 -5.46 16.81
CA ASP A 22 3.68 -6.61 15.92
C ASP A 22 4.84 -6.33 14.96
N PHE A 23 5.00 -5.06 14.60
CA PHE A 23 6.14 -4.57 13.85
C PHE A 23 6.54 -3.17 14.31
N SER A 24 7.85 -2.96 14.48
CA SER A 24 8.44 -1.64 14.72
C SER A 24 9.51 -1.35 13.68
N GLY A 25 9.43 -0.18 13.05
CA GLY A 25 10.42 0.24 12.08
C GLY A 25 10.49 1.77 11.96
N ASN A 26 11.37 2.24 11.09
CA ASN A 26 11.61 3.68 10.92
C ASN A 26 10.37 4.46 10.46
N GLN A 27 9.37 3.80 9.88
CA GLN A 27 8.15 4.44 9.38
C GLN A 27 6.99 4.45 10.39
N GLY A 28 7.10 3.76 11.52
CA GLY A 28 6.02 3.67 12.51
C GLY A 28 6.00 2.34 13.26
N ARG A 29 4.99 2.20 14.11
CA ARG A 29 4.65 0.96 14.81
C ARG A 29 3.30 0.46 14.30
N LEU A 30 3.20 -0.85 14.13
CA LEU A 30 1.96 -1.53 13.76
C LEU A 30 1.50 -2.37 14.94
N PHE A 31 0.20 -2.34 15.19
CA PHE A 31 -0.47 -3.14 16.21
C PHE A 31 -1.71 -3.79 15.60
N THR A 32 -2.04 -4.97 16.07
CA THR A 32 -3.33 -5.60 15.88
C THR A 32 -4.11 -5.58 17.18
N ILE A 33 -5.37 -5.18 17.11
CA ILE A 33 -6.25 -5.12 18.29
C ILE A 33 -7.56 -5.79 17.95
N ASP A 34 -8.00 -6.69 18.82
CA ASP A 34 -9.29 -7.34 18.73
C ASP A 34 -10.32 -6.59 19.57
N ILE A 35 -11.39 -6.11 18.92
CA ILE A 35 -12.55 -5.49 19.58
C ILE A 35 -13.80 -6.19 19.07
N GLU A 36 -14.59 -6.76 19.99
CA GLU A 36 -15.89 -7.40 19.68
C GLU A 36 -15.76 -8.42 18.53
N GLU A 37 -14.81 -9.36 18.65
CA GLU A 37 -14.51 -10.44 17.69
C GLU A 37 -14.00 -9.97 16.30
N LYS A 38 -13.64 -8.69 16.17
CA LYS A 38 -13.03 -8.15 14.96
C LYS A 38 -11.63 -7.63 15.23
N THR A 39 -10.68 -8.02 14.38
CA THR A 39 -9.31 -7.52 14.40
C THR A 39 -9.19 -6.23 13.57
N TYR A 40 -8.43 -5.28 14.11
CA TYR A 40 -8.11 -4.00 13.47
C TYR A 40 -6.61 -3.84 13.38
N LEU A 41 -6.14 -3.21 12.31
CA LEU A 41 -4.73 -2.82 12.16
C LEU A 41 -4.56 -1.35 12.51
N ILE A 42 -3.69 -1.06 13.46
CA ILE A 42 -3.39 0.28 13.93
C ILE A 42 -1.98 0.65 13.48
N LYS A 43 -1.85 1.76 12.76
CA LYS A 43 -0.56 2.37 12.42
C LYS A 43 -0.35 3.62 13.26
N SER A 44 0.69 3.61 14.08
CA SER A 44 1.09 4.76 14.89
C SER A 44 2.46 5.29 14.46
N ALA A 45 2.67 6.58 14.68
CA ALA A 45 3.92 7.24 14.37
C ALA A 45 4.99 6.79 15.37
N ASN A 46 6.20 6.48 14.90
CA ASN A 46 7.30 6.27 15.83
C ASN A 46 7.74 7.63 16.39
N ILE A 47 7.71 7.79 17.71
CA ILE A 47 7.92 9.07 18.39
C ILE A 47 9.21 8.96 19.22
N ASP A 48 10.34 8.81 18.55
CA ASP A 48 11.62 8.69 19.24
C ASP A 48 12.24 10.07 19.54
N ASN A 49 11.94 11.12 18.74
CA ASN A 49 12.50 12.47 18.89
C ASN A 49 11.44 13.57 18.61
N TRP A 50 11.58 14.76 19.22
CA TRP A 50 10.55 15.80 19.13
C TRP A 50 10.34 16.38 17.72
N TRP A 51 11.41 16.55 16.93
CA TRP A 51 11.33 17.04 15.55
C TRP A 51 10.68 16.03 14.60
N SER A 52 10.89 14.72 14.83
CA SER A 52 10.28 13.68 14.00
C SER A 52 8.79 13.49 14.31
N LYS A 53 8.29 13.94 15.47
CA LYS A 53 6.85 13.87 15.82
C LYS A 53 5.97 14.55 14.76
N SER A 54 6.31 15.79 14.38
CA SER A 54 5.48 16.56 13.44
C SER A 54 5.48 15.97 12.03
N ILE A 55 6.65 15.48 11.58
CA ILE A 55 6.80 14.84 10.27
C ILE A 55 6.04 13.50 10.22
N ASN A 56 6.18 12.67 11.27
CA ASN A 56 5.54 11.36 11.32
C ASN A 56 4.02 11.48 11.44
N LYS A 57 3.50 12.42 12.25
CA LYS A 57 2.06 12.72 12.31
C LYS A 57 1.53 13.25 10.97
N TRP A 58 2.30 14.08 10.28
CA TRP A 58 1.93 14.54 8.93
C TRP A 58 1.86 13.37 7.93
N SER A 59 2.81 12.44 8.00
CA SER A 59 2.82 11.24 7.16
C SER A 59 1.56 10.39 7.35
N ILE A 60 1.17 10.11 8.60
CA ILE A 60 -0.06 9.36 8.89
C ILE A 60 -1.31 10.10 8.40
N LYS A 61 -1.38 11.42 8.62
CA LYS A 61 -2.50 12.23 8.11
C LYS A 61 -2.56 12.24 6.58
N ARG A 62 -1.41 12.21 5.91
CA ARG A 62 -1.33 12.12 4.44
C ARG A 62 -1.83 10.76 3.96
N GLU A 63 -1.40 9.68 4.61
CA GLU A 63 -1.85 8.31 4.32
C GLU A 63 -3.35 8.16 4.54
N TYR A 64 -3.88 8.69 5.66
CA TYR A 64 -5.32 8.74 5.93
C TYR A 64 -6.11 9.40 4.79
N ARG A 65 -5.61 10.52 4.23
CA ARG A 65 -6.26 11.16 3.06
C ARG A 65 -6.27 10.28 1.82
N VAL A 66 -5.25 9.44 1.63
CA VAL A 66 -5.23 8.47 0.52
C VAL A 66 -6.31 7.44 0.72
N TYR A 67 -6.41 6.83 1.90
CA TYR A 67 -7.48 5.88 2.23
C TYR A 67 -8.87 6.50 2.08
N LYS A 68 -9.09 7.75 2.53
CA LYS A 68 -10.37 8.45 2.33
C LYS A 68 -10.69 8.67 0.86
N LYS A 69 -9.69 8.90 0.02
CA LYS A 69 -9.89 9.09 -1.43
C LYS A 69 -10.18 7.77 -2.17
N LEU A 70 -9.69 6.65 -1.63
CA LEU A 70 -9.90 5.31 -2.16
C LEU A 70 -11.07 4.58 -1.46
N GLU A 71 -11.82 5.26 -0.62
CA GLU A 71 -12.94 4.69 0.12
C GLU A 71 -13.98 4.07 -0.84
N GLY A 72 -14.29 2.79 -0.62
CA GLY A 72 -15.22 2.03 -1.47
C GLY A 72 -14.58 1.29 -2.64
N LEU A 73 -13.28 1.46 -2.91
CA LEU A 73 -12.57 0.64 -3.89
C LEU A 73 -12.27 -0.74 -3.29
N ASN A 74 -12.78 -1.80 -3.92
CA ASN A 74 -12.47 -3.18 -3.54
C ASN A 74 -10.95 -3.44 -3.64
N GLY A 75 -10.36 -4.17 -2.70
CA GLY A 75 -8.91 -4.38 -2.64
C GLY A 75 -8.14 -3.27 -1.90
N ILE A 76 -8.85 -2.33 -1.25
CA ILE A 76 -8.29 -1.37 -0.31
C ILE A 76 -8.88 -1.67 1.07
N PRO A 77 -8.06 -1.86 2.13
CA PRO A 77 -8.58 -2.05 3.48
C PRO A 77 -9.49 -0.89 3.90
N LYS A 78 -10.62 -1.20 4.53
CA LYS A 78 -11.51 -0.16 5.06
C LYS A 78 -10.75 0.70 6.08
N CYS A 79 -10.81 2.02 5.91
CA CYS A 79 -10.27 2.97 6.87
C CYS A 79 -11.35 3.46 7.82
N TYR A 80 -11.16 3.23 9.12
CA TYR A 80 -12.10 3.67 10.16
C TYR A 80 -11.85 5.11 10.61
N GLY A 81 -10.62 5.61 10.46
CA GLY A 81 -10.29 7.00 10.79
C GLY A 81 -8.98 7.15 11.52
N LEU A 82 -8.86 8.25 12.25
CA LEU A 82 -7.75 8.55 13.14
C LEU A 82 -8.26 8.54 14.58
N THR A 83 -7.49 7.96 15.50
CA THR A 83 -7.69 8.16 16.95
C THR A 83 -7.33 9.60 17.35
N ASP A 84 -7.65 10.00 18.58
CA ASP A 84 -7.35 11.34 19.10
C ASP A 84 -5.83 11.62 19.15
N GLU A 85 -5.01 10.59 19.35
CA GLU A 85 -3.55 10.65 19.35
C GLU A 85 -2.98 10.78 17.93
N GLY A 86 -3.80 10.46 16.93
CA GLY A 86 -3.49 10.49 15.51
C GLY A 86 -3.02 9.15 14.94
N CYS A 87 -3.40 8.02 15.53
CA CYS A 87 -3.14 6.70 15.00
C CYS A 87 -4.16 6.35 13.90
N LEU A 88 -3.70 5.77 12.79
CA LEU A 88 -4.57 5.35 11.69
C LEU A 88 -5.13 3.96 11.97
N VAL A 89 -6.45 3.85 11.94
CA VAL A 89 -7.17 2.59 12.17
C VAL A 89 -7.71 2.05 10.85
N LEU A 90 -7.26 0.86 10.49
CA LEU A 90 -7.61 0.15 9.28
C LEU A 90 -8.23 -1.21 9.59
N GLU A 91 -8.95 -1.74 8.61
CA GLU A 91 -9.32 -3.14 8.57
C GLU A 91 -8.08 -4.02 8.54
N TYR A 92 -8.10 -5.06 9.37
CA TYR A 92 -7.17 -6.15 9.25
C TYR A 92 -7.62 -7.08 8.11
N ILE A 93 -6.72 -7.35 7.17
CA ILE A 93 -6.98 -8.29 6.08
C ILE A 93 -6.41 -9.65 6.49
N ASP A 94 -7.30 -10.62 6.66
CA ASP A 94 -6.92 -12.02 6.89
C ASP A 94 -6.34 -12.61 5.59
N GLY A 95 -5.02 -12.73 5.58
CA GLY A 95 -4.26 -13.12 4.41
C GLY A 95 -2.76 -13.13 4.65
N GLY A 96 -2.00 -13.41 3.59
CA GLY A 96 -0.54 -13.40 3.61
C GLY A 96 0.04 -12.29 2.75
N SER A 97 1.29 -11.92 2.99
CA SER A 97 1.99 -11.04 2.07
C SER A 97 2.14 -11.71 0.69
N TYR A 98 2.15 -10.93 -0.38
CA TYR A 98 2.42 -11.47 -1.72
C TYR A 98 3.80 -12.16 -1.78
N ARG A 99 4.76 -11.77 -0.93
CA ARG A 99 6.07 -12.44 -0.84
C ARG A 99 5.92 -13.92 -0.51
N ASP A 100 5.06 -14.24 0.45
CA ASP A 100 4.86 -15.61 0.94
C ASP A 100 4.02 -16.42 -0.04
N LYS A 101 3.06 -15.75 -0.70
CA LYS A 101 2.14 -16.35 -1.67
C LYS A 101 2.65 -16.38 -3.11
N GLN A 102 3.83 -15.83 -3.38
CA GLN A 102 4.34 -15.64 -4.75
C GLN A 102 4.42 -16.91 -5.60
N PHE A 103 4.66 -18.07 -4.97
CA PHE A 103 4.80 -19.36 -5.68
C PHE A 103 3.44 -20.00 -5.94
N GLU A 104 2.47 -19.80 -5.05
CA GLU A 104 1.08 -20.25 -5.22
C GLU A 104 0.40 -19.48 -6.36
N LEU A 105 0.77 -18.21 -6.52
CA LEU A 105 0.23 -17.31 -7.55
C LEU A 105 0.98 -17.37 -8.89
N ASP A 106 1.97 -18.24 -9.04
CA ASP A 106 2.75 -18.32 -10.28
C ASP A 106 1.86 -18.78 -11.44
N GLY A 107 1.83 -18.00 -12.53
CA GLY A 107 0.95 -18.25 -13.68
C GLY A 107 -0.55 -18.05 -13.40
N ASN A 108 -0.95 -17.47 -12.26
CA ASN A 108 -2.35 -17.15 -11.98
C ASN A 108 -2.75 -15.83 -12.64
N ASP A 109 -3.13 -15.89 -13.92
CA ASP A 109 -3.52 -14.70 -14.68
C ASP A 109 -4.70 -13.96 -14.05
N HIS A 110 -5.68 -14.67 -13.49
CA HIS A 110 -6.84 -14.05 -12.85
C HIS A 110 -6.45 -13.13 -11.67
N PHE A 111 -5.51 -13.56 -10.83
CA PHE A 111 -4.98 -12.72 -9.75
C PHE A 111 -4.31 -11.46 -10.30
N PHE A 112 -3.47 -11.60 -11.33
CA PHE A 112 -2.76 -10.47 -11.90
C PHE A 112 -3.68 -9.53 -12.66
N ASP A 113 -4.71 -10.02 -13.32
CA ASP A 113 -5.72 -9.19 -13.98
C ASP A 113 -6.50 -8.39 -12.94
N THR A 114 -6.93 -9.03 -11.85
CA THR A 114 -7.58 -8.34 -10.71
C THR A 114 -6.67 -7.30 -10.08
N LEU A 115 -5.36 -7.59 -9.94
CA LEU A 115 -4.39 -6.63 -9.41
C LEU A 115 -4.18 -5.45 -10.36
N LEU A 116 -4.18 -5.68 -11.68
CA LEU A 116 -4.07 -4.62 -12.68
C LEU A 116 -5.31 -3.71 -12.65
N GLU A 117 -6.50 -4.29 -12.58
CA GLU A 117 -7.77 -3.56 -12.42
C GLU A 117 -7.78 -2.70 -11.16
N LEU A 118 -7.27 -3.24 -10.04
CA LEU A 118 -7.13 -2.49 -8.79
C LEU A 118 -6.17 -1.31 -8.93
N ILE A 119 -4.98 -1.52 -9.49
CA ILE A 119 -3.98 -0.46 -9.69
C ILE A 119 -4.51 0.63 -10.64
N THR A 120 -5.15 0.24 -11.73
CA THR A 120 -5.69 1.17 -12.72
C THR A 120 -6.89 1.95 -12.16
N SER A 121 -7.76 1.31 -11.38
CA SER A 121 -8.87 1.97 -10.68
C SER A 121 -8.37 2.99 -9.66
N MET A 122 -7.34 2.65 -8.88
CA MET A 122 -6.67 3.58 -7.98
C MET A 122 -6.08 4.79 -8.75
N HIS A 123 -5.45 4.55 -9.91
CA HIS A 123 -4.92 5.61 -10.77
C HIS A 123 -6.03 6.52 -11.34
N ASN A 124 -7.18 5.95 -11.70
CA ASN A 124 -8.33 6.69 -12.21
C ASN A 124 -8.95 7.59 -11.13
N LEU A 125 -8.88 7.18 -9.87
CA LEU A 125 -9.21 8.03 -8.73
C LEU A 125 -8.15 9.11 -8.46
N GLY A 126 -7.06 9.17 -9.24
CA GLY A 126 -6.01 10.19 -9.11
C GLY A 126 -5.03 9.87 -7.98
N VAL A 127 -4.85 8.59 -7.62
CA VAL A 127 -3.86 8.14 -6.64
C VAL A 127 -2.83 7.23 -7.31
N ALA A 128 -1.55 7.46 -7.07
CA ALA A 128 -0.48 6.55 -7.49
C ALA A 128 0.27 6.10 -6.24
N HIS A 129 0.52 4.80 -6.08
CA HIS A 129 1.06 4.24 -4.85
C HIS A 129 2.57 4.50 -4.74
N GLY A 130 3.34 4.26 -5.80
CA GLY A 130 4.76 4.58 -5.89
C GLY A 130 5.73 3.57 -5.25
N ASP A 131 5.25 2.51 -4.59
CA ASP A 131 6.14 1.51 -3.95
C ASP A 131 5.64 0.06 -4.06
N LEU A 132 4.79 -0.24 -5.05
CA LEU A 132 4.25 -1.60 -5.28
C LEU A 132 5.32 -2.64 -5.65
N LYS A 133 6.58 -2.24 -5.86
CA LYS A 133 7.70 -3.19 -6.08
C LYS A 133 8.04 -3.97 -4.82
N ARG A 134 7.71 -3.44 -3.64
CA ARG A 134 7.80 -4.12 -2.36
C ARG A 134 6.64 -5.10 -2.26
N LYS A 135 6.97 -6.38 -2.15
CA LYS A 135 5.97 -7.46 -2.08
C LYS A 135 5.14 -7.40 -0.80
N ASP A 136 5.68 -6.77 0.24
CA ASP A 136 5.04 -6.64 1.54
C ASP A 136 3.94 -5.56 1.54
N ASN A 137 3.86 -4.73 0.49
CA ASN A 137 2.79 -3.75 0.29
C ASN A 137 1.58 -4.35 -0.45
N LEU A 138 1.61 -5.66 -0.70
CA LEU A 138 0.54 -6.43 -1.32
C LEU A 138 0.16 -7.55 -0.35
N ILE A 139 -1.12 -7.59 0.03
CA ILE A 139 -1.71 -8.70 0.77
C ILE A 139 -2.56 -9.53 -0.19
N VAL A 140 -2.57 -10.84 0.03
CA VAL A 140 -3.40 -11.80 -0.69
C VAL A 140 -4.30 -12.46 0.34
N ASP A 141 -5.60 -12.24 0.22
CA ASP A 141 -6.57 -12.83 1.14
C ASP A 141 -6.76 -14.35 0.89
N GLN A 142 -7.57 -14.97 1.74
CA GLN A 142 -7.90 -16.41 1.65
C GLN A 142 -8.56 -16.81 0.32
N ASN A 143 -9.14 -15.86 -0.43
CA ASN A 143 -9.79 -16.07 -1.72
C ASN A 143 -8.91 -15.70 -2.91
N LEU A 144 -7.59 -15.53 -2.68
CA LEU A 144 -6.63 -15.07 -3.69
C LEU A 144 -6.99 -13.71 -4.29
N LYS A 145 -7.55 -12.80 -3.48
CA LYS A 145 -7.79 -11.41 -3.92
C LYS A 145 -6.65 -10.50 -3.47
N PRO A 146 -6.18 -9.59 -4.34
CA PRO A 146 -5.14 -8.64 -4.00
C PRO A 146 -5.68 -7.49 -3.16
N TYR A 147 -4.90 -7.08 -2.16
CA TYR A 147 -5.10 -5.85 -1.42
C TYR A 147 -3.83 -4.99 -1.48
N LEU A 148 -3.99 -3.70 -1.74
CA LEU A 148 -2.90 -2.71 -1.66
C LEU A 148 -2.87 -2.10 -0.26
N ILE A 149 -1.70 -2.09 0.37
CA ILE A 149 -1.50 -1.51 1.71
C ILE A 149 -0.28 -0.59 1.75
N ASP A 150 -0.14 0.17 2.83
CA ASP A 150 0.96 1.11 3.07
C ASP A 150 1.07 2.23 2.02
N PHE A 151 0.16 3.20 2.11
CA PHE A 151 0.12 4.35 1.21
C PHE A 151 1.04 5.50 1.65
N GLY A 152 2.04 5.24 2.50
CA GLY A 152 2.96 6.27 3.02
C GLY A 152 3.69 7.03 1.89
N THR A 153 3.99 6.36 0.79
CA THR A 153 4.66 6.93 -0.39
C THR A 153 3.69 7.44 -1.47
N ALA A 154 2.41 7.15 -1.35
CA ALA A 154 1.42 7.38 -2.41
C ALA A 154 1.17 8.87 -2.68
N VAL A 155 1.02 9.27 -3.93
CA VAL A 155 0.74 10.66 -4.33
C VAL A 155 -0.70 10.79 -4.81
N ILE A 156 -1.37 11.84 -4.35
CA ILE A 156 -2.69 12.24 -4.82
C ILE A 156 -2.52 13.40 -5.80
N ASN A 157 -3.10 13.24 -6.99
CA ASN A 157 -3.26 14.32 -7.94
C ASN A 157 -4.47 15.18 -7.53
N TYR A 158 -4.22 16.31 -6.88
CA TYR A 158 -5.27 17.22 -6.40
C TYR A 158 -5.62 18.34 -7.38
N ASP A 159 -4.72 18.67 -8.31
CA ASP A 159 -4.80 19.93 -9.04
C ASP A 159 -4.13 19.81 -10.40
N GLU A 160 -4.91 20.01 -11.47
CA GLU A 160 -4.43 19.93 -12.85
C GLU A 160 -3.48 21.07 -13.22
N SER A 161 -3.44 22.15 -12.43
CA SER A 161 -2.62 23.34 -12.69
C SER A 161 -1.13 23.14 -12.35
N SER A 162 -0.79 22.20 -11.46
CA SER A 162 0.60 21.97 -11.04
C SER A 162 1.31 20.97 -11.94
N SER A 163 2.00 21.48 -12.96
CA SER A 163 2.75 20.67 -13.93
C SER A 163 3.75 19.72 -13.26
N LEU A 164 4.44 20.14 -12.19
CA LEU A 164 5.38 19.28 -11.46
C LEU A 164 4.69 18.10 -10.76
N LYS A 165 3.56 18.33 -10.08
CA LYS A 165 2.82 17.25 -9.42
C LYS A 165 2.27 16.26 -10.43
N LYS A 166 1.79 16.74 -11.57
CA LYS A 166 1.33 15.91 -12.69
C LYS A 166 2.45 15.05 -13.26
N ILE A 167 3.66 15.60 -13.41
CA ILE A 167 4.85 14.84 -13.83
C ILE A 167 5.17 13.73 -12.83
N VAL A 168 5.23 14.05 -11.53
CA VAL A 168 5.51 13.06 -10.47
C VAL A 168 4.44 11.98 -10.44
N PHE A 169 3.16 12.35 -10.48
CA PHE A 169 2.05 11.42 -10.50
C PHE A 169 2.13 10.45 -11.69
N ASN A 170 2.34 10.97 -12.90
CA ASN A 170 2.48 10.14 -14.11
C ASN A 170 3.70 9.22 -14.06
N PHE A 171 4.80 9.67 -13.44
CA PHE A 171 5.97 8.83 -13.20
C PHE A 171 5.68 7.69 -12.21
N LEU A 172 4.97 7.97 -11.11
CA LEU A 172 4.61 6.94 -10.13
C LEU A 172 3.61 5.94 -10.71
N ARG A 173 2.65 6.37 -11.54
CA ARG A 173 1.75 5.46 -12.27
C ARG A 173 2.52 4.43 -13.10
N LYS A 174 3.53 4.89 -13.85
CA LYS A 174 4.42 3.99 -14.62
C LYS A 174 5.19 3.05 -13.70
N THR A 175 5.63 3.54 -12.55
CA THR A 175 6.36 2.72 -11.57
C THR A 175 5.49 1.62 -10.98
N ASP A 176 4.22 1.91 -10.68
CA ASP A 176 3.23 0.95 -10.20
C ASP A 176 2.95 -0.14 -11.25
N LEU A 177 2.70 0.25 -12.50
CA LEU A 177 2.45 -0.71 -13.59
C LEU A 177 3.70 -1.56 -13.91
N ASN A 178 4.90 -0.97 -13.85
CA ASN A 178 6.15 -1.74 -13.94
C ASN A 178 6.32 -2.73 -12.78
N ALA A 179 5.81 -2.40 -11.59
CA ALA A 179 5.81 -3.33 -10.46
C ALA A 179 4.89 -4.52 -10.72
N TRP A 180 3.69 -4.27 -11.26
CA TRP A 180 2.78 -5.31 -11.71
C TRP A 180 3.44 -6.26 -12.73
N ILE A 181 4.05 -5.73 -13.80
CA ILE A 181 4.81 -6.52 -14.79
C ILE A 181 5.90 -7.34 -14.11
N LYS A 182 6.67 -6.72 -13.21
CA LYS A 182 7.76 -7.41 -12.49
C LYS A 182 7.23 -8.59 -11.68
N HIS A 183 6.05 -8.47 -11.07
CA HIS A 183 5.43 -9.52 -10.27
C HIS A 183 4.84 -10.62 -11.16
N LYS A 184 3.99 -10.27 -12.15
CA LYS A 184 3.39 -11.22 -13.10
C LYS A 184 4.43 -12.07 -13.82
N TYR A 185 5.49 -11.43 -14.32
CA TYR A 185 6.52 -12.10 -15.11
C TYR A 185 7.75 -12.51 -14.31
N ARG A 186 7.79 -12.30 -12.99
CA ARG A 186 8.93 -12.64 -12.12
C ARG A 186 10.30 -12.12 -12.60
N ARG A 187 10.31 -10.97 -13.31
CA ARG A 187 11.46 -10.36 -14.01
C ARG A 187 11.89 -11.03 -15.34
N SER A 188 11.15 -12.02 -15.83
CA SER A 188 11.31 -12.60 -17.18
C SER A 188 10.66 -11.69 -18.23
N TYR A 189 11.23 -10.48 -18.39
CA TYR A 189 10.66 -9.44 -19.24
C TYR A 189 10.68 -9.75 -20.75
N GLU A 190 11.36 -10.83 -21.16
CA GLU A 190 11.33 -11.32 -22.54
C GLU A 190 10.04 -12.06 -22.87
N ASN A 191 9.32 -12.52 -21.84
CA ASN A 191 8.10 -13.30 -21.97
C ASN A 191 6.84 -12.45 -21.78
N ILE A 192 6.96 -11.10 -21.77
CA ILE A 192 5.79 -10.22 -21.64
C ILE A 192 4.90 -10.41 -22.86
N SER A 193 3.62 -10.69 -22.62
CA SER A 193 2.63 -10.82 -23.69
C SER A 193 2.48 -9.49 -24.45
N ASN A 194 2.04 -9.55 -25.70
CA ASN A 194 1.81 -8.35 -26.50
C ASN A 194 0.78 -7.41 -25.87
N GLU A 195 -0.21 -7.98 -25.18
CA GLU A 195 -1.26 -7.24 -24.46
C GLU A 195 -0.67 -6.48 -23.27
N ASP A 196 0.22 -7.12 -22.51
CA ASP A 196 0.80 -6.55 -21.29
C ASP A 196 1.90 -5.53 -21.56
N LEU A 197 2.50 -5.54 -22.76
CA LEU A 197 3.52 -4.55 -23.16
C LEU A 197 3.01 -3.11 -23.05
N ALA A 198 1.70 -2.88 -23.20
CA ALA A 198 1.11 -1.55 -23.03
C ALA A 198 1.31 -0.95 -21.63
N TYR A 199 1.42 -1.80 -20.60
CA TYR A 199 1.63 -1.38 -19.21
C TYR A 199 3.12 -1.30 -18.82
N TYR A 200 4.01 -1.74 -19.72
CA TYR A 200 5.42 -1.84 -19.44
C TYR A 200 6.20 -0.63 -19.98
N SER A 201 6.64 0.25 -19.08
CA SER A 201 7.40 1.46 -19.40
C SER A 201 8.66 1.56 -18.52
N PRO A 202 9.68 0.70 -18.73
CA PRO A 202 10.89 0.69 -17.90
C PRO A 202 11.67 1.99 -18.03
N THR A 203 12.18 2.47 -16.91
CA THR A 203 13.07 3.63 -16.89
C THR A 203 14.43 3.31 -17.52
N SER A 204 15.14 4.32 -18.02
CA SER A 204 16.48 4.15 -18.58
C SER A 204 17.47 3.54 -17.57
N LEU A 205 17.32 3.85 -16.29
CA LEU A 205 18.11 3.25 -15.20
C LEU A 205 17.79 1.77 -15.04
N GLU A 206 16.52 1.36 -15.06
CA GLU A 206 16.17 -0.06 -15.01
C GLU A 206 16.67 -0.82 -16.24
N LYS A 207 16.61 -0.22 -17.43
CA LYS A 207 17.23 -0.78 -18.64
C LYS A 207 18.75 -0.93 -18.48
N PHE A 208 19.41 0.06 -17.88
CA PHE A 208 20.84 0.04 -17.61
C PHE A 208 21.21 -1.05 -16.59
N TYR A 209 20.61 -1.08 -15.40
CA TYR A 209 20.86 -2.11 -14.39
C TYR A 209 20.67 -3.54 -14.91
N ARG A 210 19.71 -3.78 -15.81
CA ARG A 210 19.52 -5.09 -16.46
C ARG A 210 20.69 -5.52 -17.34
N LYS A 211 21.34 -4.59 -18.04
CA LYS A 211 22.54 -4.89 -18.83
C LYS A 211 23.70 -5.37 -17.95
N PHE A 212 23.72 -4.96 -16.68
CA PHE A 212 24.74 -5.38 -15.71
C PHE A 212 24.36 -6.65 -14.94
N ILE A 213 23.09 -6.84 -14.60
CA ILE A 213 22.64 -8.04 -13.86
C ILE A 213 22.64 -9.30 -14.74
N LYS A 214 22.46 -9.19 -16.07
CA LYS A 214 22.62 -10.33 -17.00
C LYS A 214 24.07 -10.83 -17.17
N ARG A 215 25.05 -10.23 -16.49
CA ARG A 215 26.49 -10.60 -16.55
C ARG A 215 27.00 -11.31 -15.28
N ILE A 216 26.11 -11.73 -14.39
CA ILE A 216 26.38 -12.58 -13.22
C ILE A 216 25.40 -13.74 -13.27
#